data_AF-A0A4S3JDI8-F1
#
_entry.id   AF-A0A4S3JDI8-F1
#
_cell.length_a   1.000
_cell.length_b   1.000
_cell.length_c   1.000
_cell.angle_alpha   90.00
_cell.angle_beta   90.00
_cell.angle_gamma   90.00
#
_symmetry.space_group_name_H-M   'P 1'
#
loop_
_entity.id
_entity.type
_entity.pdbx_description
1 polymer ?
#
loop_
_entity_poly.entity_id
_entity_poly.type
_entity_poly.pdbx_seq_one_letter_code
_entity_poly.pdbx_strand_id
1 'polypeptide(L)'
;METLKAVFFGPDPQTQTLEGKTRQYILNASRRAQRNPLQAKQAQNESKTFARELVRIRKQSARLTTSRAQLHSVQMQVNEAFSMRKIQGSLKKSTGIMKDVNTLVRLPELTATMHQLSTELVRAGIIEEMVDDAIPNNELLEDELEEEADAEVDKVLQEILHGKLSQVEDIKPEKPIEETPAVEEQFEDQEAALAQMRGRLEALKS
;
A
#
# COMPACT_ATOMS: atom_id res chain seq x y z
N MET A 1 0.48 -21.00 -3.37
CA MET A 1 1.74 -20.51 -2.75
C MET A 1 1.97 -19.02 -2.99
N GLU A 2 1.71 -18.49 -4.20
CA GLU A 2 1.88 -17.05 -4.49
C GLU A 2 0.92 -16.15 -3.69
N THR A 3 -0.34 -16.55 -3.50
CA THR A 3 -1.34 -15.77 -2.74
C THR A 3 -0.99 -15.64 -1.25
N LEU A 4 -0.45 -16.70 -0.64
CA LEU A 4 -0.01 -16.67 0.76
C LEU A 4 1.24 -15.81 0.92
N LYS A 5 2.23 -15.93 0.03
CA LYS A 5 3.41 -15.05 0.07
C LYS A 5 3.03 -13.57 -0.13
N ALA A 6 2.05 -13.27 -0.99
CA ALA A 6 1.58 -11.90 -1.18
C ALA A 6 0.85 -11.33 0.04
N VAL A 7 0.12 -12.14 0.80
CA VAL A 7 -0.55 -11.68 2.04
C VAL A 7 0.47 -11.45 3.17
N PHE A 8 1.51 -12.27 3.26
CA PHE A 8 2.51 -12.18 4.35
C PHE A 8 3.68 -11.24 4.05
N PHE A 9 4.11 -11.14 2.79
CA PHE A 9 5.29 -10.37 2.37
C PHE A 9 4.96 -9.28 1.33
N GLY A 10 3.70 -9.17 0.91
CA GLY A 10 3.27 -8.09 0.04
C GLY A 10 3.06 -6.78 0.79
N PRO A 11 2.95 -5.68 0.03
CA PRO A 11 2.64 -4.37 0.61
C PRO A 11 1.29 -4.42 1.33
N ASP A 12 1.16 -3.66 2.42
CA ASP A 12 -0.09 -3.63 3.17
C ASP A 12 -1.24 -3.13 2.26
N PRO A 13 -2.36 -3.86 2.15
CA PRO A 13 -3.47 -3.49 1.28
C PRO A 13 -4.01 -2.09 1.57
N GLN A 14 -3.98 -1.65 2.83
CA GLN A 14 -4.40 -0.29 3.18
C GLN A 14 -3.44 0.74 2.57
N THR A 15 -2.12 0.55 2.75
CA THR A 15 -1.11 1.45 2.16
C THR A 15 -1.17 1.46 0.63
N GLN A 16 -1.42 0.32 -0.02
CA GLN A 16 -1.63 0.26 -1.47
C GLN A 16 -2.87 1.04 -1.92
N THR A 17 -3.99 0.90 -1.22
CA THR A 17 -5.21 1.64 -1.59
C THR A 17 -5.01 3.15 -1.43
N LEU A 18 -4.32 3.59 -0.38
CA LEU A 18 -3.97 4.99 -0.17
C LEU A 18 -3.00 5.50 -1.23
N GLU A 19 -2.00 4.71 -1.59
CA GLU A 19 -1.06 5.03 -2.66
C GLU A 19 -1.78 5.18 -4.01
N GLY A 20 -2.68 4.25 -4.33
CA GLY A 20 -3.49 4.29 -5.55
C GLY A 20 -4.40 5.52 -5.64
N LYS A 21 -5.10 5.84 -4.54
CA LYS A 21 -5.94 7.06 -4.44
C LYS A 21 -5.11 8.33 -4.62
N THR A 22 -3.96 8.41 -3.96
CA THR A 22 -3.07 9.59 -4.03
C THR A 22 -2.51 9.80 -5.44
N ARG A 23 -2.10 8.72 -6.12
CA ARG A 23 -1.75 8.76 -7.55
C ARG A 23 -2.91 9.28 -8.41
N GLN A 24 -4.14 8.84 -8.15
CA GLN A 24 -5.31 9.31 -8.89
C GLN A 24 -5.58 10.81 -8.66
N TYR A 25 -5.37 11.32 -7.44
CA TYR A 25 -5.49 12.75 -7.16
C TYR A 25 -4.46 13.59 -7.92
N ILE A 26 -3.20 13.13 -8.03
CA ILE A 26 -2.16 13.79 -8.84
C ILE A 26 -2.60 13.91 -10.30
N LEU A 27 -3.13 12.83 -10.88
CA LEU A 27 -3.61 12.80 -12.27
C LEU A 27 -4.81 13.72 -12.48
N ASN A 28 -5.77 13.71 -11.56
CA ASN A 28 -6.96 14.57 -11.64
C ASN A 28 -6.60 16.06 -11.54
N ALA A 29 -5.65 16.41 -10.66
CA ALA A 29 -5.13 17.77 -10.54
C ALA A 29 -4.41 18.20 -11.84
N SER A 30 -3.54 17.34 -12.40
CA SER A 30 -2.85 17.64 -13.66
C SER A 30 -3.81 17.83 -14.85
N ARG A 31 -4.82 16.96 -14.99
CA ARG A 31 -5.87 17.12 -16.03
C ARG A 31 -6.65 18.43 -15.87
N ARG A 32 -6.89 18.88 -14.63
CA ARG A 32 -7.56 20.16 -14.36
C ARG A 32 -6.71 21.34 -14.81
N ALA A 33 -5.39 21.28 -14.56
CA ALA A 33 -4.44 22.28 -15.03
C ALA A 33 -4.44 22.41 -16.56
N GLN A 34 -4.55 21.28 -17.28
CA GLN A 34 -4.62 21.27 -18.76
C GLN A 34 -5.93 21.84 -19.30
N ARG A 35 -7.07 21.58 -18.64
CA ARG A 35 -8.40 22.01 -19.11
C ARG A 35 -8.72 23.47 -18.82
N ASN A 36 -8.20 24.02 -17.73
CA ASN A 36 -8.45 25.41 -17.34
C ASN A 36 -7.15 26.15 -16.97
N PRO A 37 -6.60 26.96 -17.90
CA PRO A 37 -5.38 27.73 -17.67
C PRO A 37 -5.45 28.67 -16.46
N LEU A 38 -6.65 29.17 -16.12
CA LEU A 38 -6.84 30.07 -14.96
C LEU A 38 -6.63 29.35 -13.62
N GLN A 39 -6.83 28.03 -13.58
CA GLN A 39 -6.62 27.20 -12.40
C GLN A 39 -5.29 26.44 -12.42
N ALA A 40 -4.46 26.64 -13.47
CA ALA A 40 -3.23 25.86 -13.65
C ALA A 40 -2.27 25.98 -12.47
N LYS A 41 -2.08 27.20 -11.93
CA LYS A 41 -1.21 27.44 -10.77
C LYS A 41 -1.70 26.74 -9.50
N GLN A 42 -3.02 26.76 -9.26
CA GLN A 42 -3.63 26.07 -8.12
C GLN A 42 -3.47 24.55 -8.28
N ALA A 43 -3.82 24.01 -9.44
CA ALA A 43 -3.73 22.60 -9.73
C ALA A 43 -2.28 22.07 -9.65
N GLN A 44 -1.28 22.86 -10.05
CA GLN A 44 0.13 22.52 -9.86
C GLN A 44 0.53 22.43 -8.38
N ASN A 45 0.08 23.36 -7.55
CA ASN A 45 0.33 23.32 -6.10
C ASN A 45 -0.36 22.11 -5.43
N GLU A 46 -1.58 21.78 -5.86
CA GLU A 46 -2.29 20.56 -5.42
C GLU A 46 -1.52 19.30 -5.82
N SER A 47 -1.08 19.19 -7.08
CA SER A 47 -0.25 18.06 -7.55
C SER A 47 1.02 17.90 -6.72
N LYS A 48 1.75 18.99 -6.43
CA LYS A 48 2.93 18.96 -5.56
C LYS A 48 2.61 18.48 -4.14
N THR A 49 1.49 18.93 -3.59
CA THR A 49 1.04 18.51 -2.26
C THR A 49 0.71 17.02 -2.21
N PHE A 50 -0.01 16.51 -3.21
CA PHE A 50 -0.29 15.07 -3.31
C PHE A 50 0.96 14.23 -3.57
N ALA A 51 1.94 14.76 -4.30
CA ALA A 51 3.21 14.07 -4.52
C ALA A 51 4.05 13.97 -3.24
N ARG A 52 4.08 15.02 -2.41
CA ARG A 52 4.66 14.95 -1.06
C ARG A 52 4.01 13.86 -0.22
N GLU A 53 2.68 13.85 -0.16
CA GLU A 53 1.93 12.83 0.58
C GLU A 53 2.21 11.41 0.06
N LEU A 54 2.37 11.25 -1.26
CA LEU A 54 2.71 9.97 -1.85
C LEU A 54 4.11 9.47 -1.42
N VAL A 55 5.09 10.36 -1.30
CA VAL A 55 6.42 10.02 -0.77
C VAL A 55 6.31 9.55 0.67
N ARG A 56 5.52 10.23 1.51
CA ARG A 56 5.26 9.83 2.91
C ARG A 56 4.65 8.44 3.00
N ILE A 57 3.61 8.18 2.20
CA ILE A 57 2.94 6.87 2.15
C ILE A 57 3.94 5.77 1.77
N ARG A 58 4.83 6.03 0.80
CA ARG A 58 5.87 5.06 0.40
C ARG A 58 6.89 4.80 1.50
N LYS A 59 7.38 5.84 2.18
CA LYS A 59 8.30 5.71 3.34
C LYS A 59 7.65 4.92 4.48
N GLN A 60 6.40 5.25 4.83
CA GLN A 60 5.64 4.52 5.84
C GLN A 60 5.42 3.05 5.45
N SER A 61 5.06 2.76 4.19
CA SER A 61 4.89 1.40 3.70
C SER A 61 6.19 0.58 3.77
N ALA A 62 7.33 1.20 3.41
CA ALA A 62 8.64 0.58 3.53
C ALA A 62 9.00 0.28 4.99
N ARG A 63 8.77 1.24 5.90
CA ARG A 63 8.99 1.06 7.34
C ARG A 63 8.16 -0.11 7.88
N LEU A 64 6.85 -0.13 7.61
CA LEU A 64 5.95 -1.21 8.05
C LEU A 64 6.38 -2.58 7.50
N THR A 65 6.85 -2.63 6.25
CA THR A 65 7.34 -3.88 5.64
C THR A 65 8.59 -4.40 6.34
N THR A 66 9.56 -3.53 6.62
CA THR A 66 10.78 -3.87 7.38
C THR A 66 10.42 -4.32 8.80
N SER A 67 9.51 -3.63 9.47
CA SER A 67 9.05 -3.99 10.83
C SER A 67 8.35 -5.35 10.85
N ARG A 68 7.52 -5.66 9.84
CA ARG A 68 6.89 -6.98 9.71
C ARG A 68 7.95 -8.09 9.56
N ALA A 69 8.99 -7.86 8.75
CA ALA A 69 10.08 -8.81 8.59
C ALA A 69 10.87 -9.02 9.90
N GLN A 70 11.13 -7.94 10.65
CA GLN A 70 11.78 -8.00 11.96
C GLN A 70 10.95 -8.78 12.98
N LEU A 71 9.63 -8.58 13.03
CA LEU A 71 8.74 -9.37 13.89
C LEU A 71 8.80 -10.87 13.56
N HIS A 72 8.81 -11.21 12.28
CA HIS A 72 8.92 -12.60 11.86
C HIS A 72 10.28 -13.21 12.21
N SER A 73 11.37 -12.43 12.07
CA SER A 73 12.71 -12.82 12.52
C SER A 73 12.72 -13.13 14.02
N VAL A 74 12.15 -12.25 14.85
CA VAL A 74 12.01 -12.47 16.30
C VAL A 74 11.23 -13.74 16.59
N GLN A 75 10.07 -13.94 15.94
CA GLN A 75 9.24 -15.13 16.13
C GLN A 75 10.02 -16.42 15.83
N MET A 76 10.77 -16.46 14.73
CA MET A 76 11.58 -17.61 14.34
C MET A 76 12.69 -17.89 15.36
N GLN A 77 13.46 -16.86 15.72
CA GLN A 77 14.59 -17.00 16.65
C GLN A 77 14.13 -17.38 18.06
N VAL A 78 12.99 -16.86 18.53
CA VAL A 78 12.40 -17.25 19.81
C VAL A 78 11.95 -18.72 19.78
N ASN A 79 11.27 -19.15 18.71
CA ASN A 79 10.86 -20.54 18.54
C ASN A 79 12.06 -21.50 18.48
N GLU A 80 13.14 -21.09 17.81
CA GLU A 80 14.41 -21.81 17.77
C GLU A 80 15.00 -21.95 19.18
N ALA A 81 15.09 -20.85 19.94
CA ALA A 81 15.62 -20.86 21.30
C ALA A 81 14.86 -21.82 22.24
N PHE A 82 13.52 -21.82 22.18
CA PHE A 82 12.69 -22.76 22.94
C PHE A 82 12.86 -24.21 22.49
N SER A 83 12.97 -24.45 21.18
CA SER A 83 13.16 -25.79 20.63
C SER A 83 14.53 -26.37 21.02
N MET A 84 15.58 -25.55 20.95
CA MET A 84 16.93 -25.92 21.38
C MET A 84 16.98 -26.27 22.87
N ARG A 85 16.30 -25.49 23.72
CA ARG A 85 16.17 -25.80 25.14
C ARG A 85 15.52 -27.17 25.39
N LYS A 86 14.49 -27.52 24.61
CA LYS A 86 13.80 -28.81 24.75
C LYS A 86 14.68 -30.00 24.32
N ILE A 87 15.52 -29.82 23.30
CA ILE A 87 16.35 -30.88 22.73
C ILE A 87 17.65 -31.06 23.51
N GLN A 88 18.38 -29.97 23.74
CA GLN A 88 19.75 -30.00 24.29
C GLN A 88 19.81 -29.65 25.78
N GLY A 89 18.71 -29.16 26.37
CA GLY A 89 18.69 -28.65 27.75
C GLY A 89 19.41 -27.32 27.93
N SER A 90 20.17 -26.86 26.94
CA SER A 90 20.87 -25.57 26.93
C SER A 90 20.04 -24.51 26.23
N LEU A 91 20.10 -23.29 26.77
CA LEU A 91 19.50 -22.12 26.15
C LEU A 91 20.58 -21.29 25.47
N LYS A 92 20.44 -21.06 24.16
CA LYS A 92 21.33 -20.17 23.42
C LYS A 92 20.84 -18.74 23.59
N LYS A 93 21.67 -17.89 24.21
CA LYS A 93 21.42 -16.46 24.25
C LYS A 93 21.53 -15.86 22.85
N SER A 94 20.58 -15.02 22.45
CA SER A 94 20.59 -14.39 21.12
C SER A 94 20.67 -12.88 21.22
N THR A 95 21.79 -12.32 20.75
CA THR A 95 21.95 -10.87 20.54
C THR A 95 21.17 -10.37 19.33
N GLY A 96 20.83 -11.26 18.38
CA GLY A 96 20.02 -10.94 17.20
C GLY A 96 18.57 -10.59 17.57
N ILE A 97 17.94 -11.41 18.41
CA ILE A 97 16.58 -11.17 18.94
C ILE A 97 16.51 -9.79 19.59
N MET A 98 17.54 -9.46 20.38
CA MET A 98 17.61 -8.22 21.13
C MET A 98 17.63 -6.98 20.22
N LYS A 99 18.41 -7.01 19.14
CA LYS A 99 18.47 -5.91 18.16
C LYS A 99 17.13 -5.72 17.45
N ASP A 100 16.51 -6.82 17.04
CA ASP A 100 15.23 -6.78 16.32
C ASP A 100 14.12 -6.24 17.25
N VAL A 101 14.05 -6.73 18.50
CA VAL A 101 13.10 -6.23 19.51
C VAL A 101 13.31 -4.74 19.77
N ASN A 102 14.56 -4.27 19.93
CA ASN A 102 14.83 -2.84 20.14
C ASN A 102 14.37 -1.98 18.95
N THR A 103 14.55 -2.46 17.73
CA THR A 103 14.07 -1.74 16.53
C THR A 103 12.53 -1.67 16.51
N LEU A 104 11.85 -2.72 16.96
CA LEU A 104 10.39 -2.80 17.00
C LEU A 104 9.76 -1.96 18.11
N VAL A 105 10.45 -1.76 19.24
CA VAL A 105 10.01 -0.86 20.33
C VAL A 105 9.84 0.59 19.83
N ARG A 106 10.57 0.98 18.78
CA ARG A 106 10.49 2.33 18.17
C ARG A 106 9.24 2.55 17.31
N LEU A 107 8.40 1.54 17.11
CA LEU A 107 7.08 1.72 16.50
C LEU A 107 6.08 2.01 17.63
N PRO A 108 5.45 3.20 17.65
CA PRO A 108 4.54 3.59 18.72
C PRO A 108 3.45 2.56 19.01
N GLU A 109 2.97 1.87 17.97
CA GLU A 109 1.92 0.86 18.07
C GLU A 109 2.40 -0.45 18.72
N LEU A 110 3.71 -0.73 18.69
CA LEU A 110 4.32 -1.95 19.23
C LEU A 110 5.14 -1.72 20.50
N THR A 111 5.41 -0.47 20.90
CA THR A 111 6.27 -0.13 22.04
C THR A 111 5.90 -0.91 23.30
N ALA A 112 4.63 -0.86 23.72
CA ALA A 112 4.17 -1.50 24.95
C ALA A 112 4.33 -3.03 24.91
N THR A 113 3.93 -3.66 23.79
CA THR A 113 3.96 -5.12 23.65
C THR A 113 5.38 -5.66 23.49
N MET A 114 6.24 -4.94 22.77
CA MET A 114 7.65 -5.32 22.58
C MET A 114 8.48 -5.12 23.85
N HIS A 115 8.15 -4.12 24.67
CA HIS A 115 8.80 -3.93 25.97
C HIS A 115 8.44 -5.06 26.96
N GLN A 116 7.17 -5.48 26.98
CA GLN A 116 6.73 -6.66 27.73
C GLN A 116 7.43 -7.94 27.24
N LEU A 117 7.47 -8.15 25.92
CA LEU A 117 8.18 -9.28 25.33
C LEU A 117 9.66 -9.28 25.70
N SER A 118 10.34 -8.13 25.61
CA SER A 118 11.74 -7.98 26.00
C SER A 118 11.96 -8.43 27.45
N THR A 119 11.13 -7.93 28.37
CA THR A 119 11.22 -8.28 29.80
C THR A 119 11.04 -9.79 30.03
N GLU A 120 10.08 -10.41 29.38
CA GLU A 120 9.85 -11.87 29.48
C GLU A 120 11.00 -12.67 28.86
N LEU A 121 11.58 -12.22 27.75
CA LEU A 121 12.74 -12.86 27.13
C LEU A 121 14.01 -12.75 27.99
N VAL A 122 14.20 -11.63 28.72
CA VAL A 122 15.27 -11.49 29.73
C VAL A 122 15.05 -12.49 30.86
N ARG A 123 13.83 -12.54 31.42
CA ARG A 123 13.47 -13.50 32.50
C ARG A 123 13.65 -14.95 32.07
N ALA A 124 13.33 -15.26 30.81
CA ALA A 124 13.51 -16.60 30.24
C ALA A 124 15.00 -16.96 30.01
N GLY A 125 15.91 -15.98 30.11
CA GLY A 125 17.34 -16.13 29.84
C GLY A 125 17.69 -16.18 28.34
N ILE A 126 16.76 -15.79 27.46
CA ILE A 126 16.92 -15.84 26.00
C ILE A 126 17.75 -14.65 25.51
N ILE A 127 17.53 -13.49 26.11
CA ILE A 127 18.29 -12.26 25.84
C ILE A 127 18.99 -11.80 27.12
N GLU A 128 20.07 -11.05 26.97
CA GLU A 128 20.80 -10.48 28.11
C GLU A 128 20.12 -9.21 28.58
N GLU A 129 20.17 -8.95 29.90
CA GLU A 129 19.73 -7.70 30.48
C GLU A 129 20.69 -6.60 30.01
N MET A 130 20.28 -5.84 29.00
CA MET A 130 20.97 -4.59 28.69
C MET A 130 20.53 -3.57 29.72
N VAL A 131 21.50 -3.04 30.45
CA VAL A 131 21.35 -1.72 31.08
C VAL A 131 21.05 -0.75 29.94
N ASP A 132 20.03 0.06 30.16
CA ASP A 132 19.43 1.03 29.23
C ASP A 132 20.47 2.10 28.83
N ASP A 133 21.50 1.71 28.07
CA ASP A 133 22.34 2.64 27.34
C ASP A 133 21.47 3.17 26.22
N ALA A 134 20.73 4.20 26.58
CA ALA A 134 20.07 5.13 25.69
C ALA A 134 21.11 5.60 24.67
N ILE A 135 21.21 4.88 23.56
CA ILE A 135 21.61 5.47 22.30
C ILE A 135 20.28 5.91 21.68
N PRO A 136 19.84 7.15 21.94
CA PRO A 136 18.81 7.75 21.11
C PRO A 136 19.43 7.88 19.72
N ASN A 137 19.27 6.86 18.87
CA ASN A 137 19.32 7.05 17.43
C ASN A 137 18.04 7.79 17.02
N ASN A 138 17.86 8.99 17.59
CA ASN A 138 16.89 10.00 17.17
C ASN A 138 17.17 10.41 15.71
N GLU A 139 18.36 10.10 15.19
CA GLU A 139 18.76 10.28 13.79
C GLU A 139 17.80 9.60 12.79
N LEU A 140 17.09 8.52 13.15
CA LEU A 140 16.11 7.91 12.24
C LEU A 140 14.71 8.58 12.28
N LEU A 141 14.43 9.40 13.29
CA LEU A 141 13.15 10.10 13.45
C LEU A 141 13.26 11.60 13.10
N GLU A 142 14.44 12.21 13.26
CA GLU A 142 14.67 13.61 12.90
C GLU A 142 14.78 13.85 11.38
N ASP A 143 15.24 12.86 10.60
CA ASP A 143 15.27 12.92 9.13
C ASP A 143 13.86 12.76 8.47
N GLU A 144 12.80 12.46 9.23
CA GLU A 144 11.42 12.43 8.70
C GLU A 144 10.80 13.83 8.55
N LEU A 145 11.43 14.87 9.13
CA LEU A 145 10.99 16.27 9.04
C LEU A 145 11.86 17.14 8.13
N GLU A 146 13.03 16.67 7.69
CA GLU A 146 13.80 17.35 6.66
C GLU A 146 13.02 17.29 5.35
N GLU A 147 12.56 18.47 4.93
CA GLU A 147 11.94 18.79 3.64
C GLU A 147 12.17 17.68 2.61
N GLU A 148 11.13 16.88 2.35
CA GLU A 148 11.13 15.94 1.23
C GLU A 148 11.74 16.67 0.04
N ALA A 149 12.96 16.28 -0.34
CA ALA A 149 13.75 17.07 -1.27
C ALA A 149 12.86 17.35 -2.47
N ASP A 150 12.67 18.63 -2.83
CA ASP A 150 11.76 19.00 -3.93
C ASP A 150 12.09 18.19 -5.20
N ALA A 151 13.34 17.74 -5.35
CA ALA A 151 13.80 16.80 -6.37
C ALA A 151 13.13 15.40 -6.32
N GLU A 152 12.91 14.81 -5.15
CA GLU A 152 12.19 13.52 -5.00
C GLU A 152 10.71 13.70 -5.36
N VAL A 153 10.09 14.79 -4.92
CA VAL A 153 8.70 15.14 -5.24
C VAL A 153 8.54 15.34 -6.76
N ASP A 154 9.45 16.11 -7.37
CA ASP A 154 9.43 16.37 -8.81
C ASP A 154 9.69 15.08 -9.61
N LYS A 155 10.57 14.19 -9.13
CA LYS A 155 10.76 12.86 -9.74
C LYS A 155 9.49 12.02 -9.70
N VAL A 156 8.80 11.98 -8.55
CA VAL A 156 7.53 11.24 -8.42
C VAL A 156 6.45 11.83 -9.31
N LEU A 157 6.36 13.16 -9.40
CA LEU A 157 5.45 13.83 -10.35
C LEU A 157 5.77 13.44 -11.79
N GLN A 158 7.04 13.47 -12.17
CA GLN A 158 7.47 13.07 -13.51
C GLN A 158 7.14 11.61 -13.80
N GLU A 159 7.44 10.69 -12.89
CA GLU A 159 7.11 9.25 -13.03
C GLU A 159 5.62 9.03 -13.29
N ILE A 160 4.75 9.71 -12.54
CA ILE A 160 3.29 9.53 -12.62
C ILE A 160 2.72 10.20 -13.87
N LEU A 161 3.19 11.42 -14.19
CA LEU A 161 2.64 12.21 -15.29
C LEU A 161 3.19 11.74 -16.64
N HIS A 162 4.49 11.45 -16.75
CA HIS A 162 5.09 10.93 -17.99
C HIS A 162 4.79 9.45 -18.20
N GLY A 163 4.76 8.64 -17.13
CA GLY A 163 4.43 7.22 -17.21
C GLY A 163 2.99 6.96 -17.69
N LYS A 164 2.09 7.94 -17.54
CA LYS A 164 0.72 7.85 -18.05
C LYS A 164 0.46 8.68 -19.30
N LEU A 165 1.23 9.73 -19.62
CA LEU A 165 1.14 10.41 -20.93
C LEU A 165 1.42 9.45 -22.11
N SER A 166 2.19 8.37 -21.90
CA SER A 166 2.39 7.32 -22.90
C SER A 166 1.34 6.18 -22.83
N GLN A 167 0.40 6.23 -21.89
CA GLN A 167 -0.50 5.12 -21.56
C GLN A 167 -1.93 5.57 -21.24
N VAL A 168 -2.34 6.76 -21.71
CA VAL A 168 -3.75 7.16 -21.71
C VAL A 168 -4.41 6.60 -22.97
N GLU A 169 -4.65 5.29 -22.98
CA GLU A 169 -5.93 4.80 -23.53
C GLU A 169 -6.99 5.06 -22.45
N ASP A 170 -8.14 5.55 -22.88
CA ASP A 170 -9.22 6.06 -22.04
C ASP A 170 -9.65 5.07 -20.95
N ILE A 171 -9.18 5.30 -19.72
CA ILE A 171 -9.86 4.77 -18.54
C ILE A 171 -11.15 5.56 -18.41
N LYS A 172 -12.22 5.07 -19.05
CA LYS A 172 -13.60 5.48 -18.78
C LYS A 172 -13.78 5.45 -17.25
N PRO A 173 -14.25 6.55 -16.63
CA PRO A 173 -14.51 6.55 -15.20
C PRO A 173 -15.53 5.47 -14.87
N GLU A 174 -15.21 4.60 -13.91
CA GLU A 174 -16.18 3.71 -13.27
C GLU A 174 -17.36 4.55 -12.80
N LYS A 175 -18.52 4.31 -13.42
CA LYS A 175 -19.79 4.87 -12.98
C LYS A 175 -20.08 4.32 -11.57
N PRO A 176 -20.59 5.15 -10.64
CA PRO A 176 -21.24 4.69 -9.43
C PRO A 176 -22.24 3.56 -9.71
N ILE A 177 -22.23 2.55 -8.85
CA ILE A 177 -23.16 1.43 -8.87
C ILE A 177 -24.55 2.00 -8.58
N GLU A 178 -25.34 2.15 -9.63
CA GLU A 178 -26.80 2.26 -9.59
C GLU A 178 -27.35 1.39 -10.72
N GLU A 179 -28.52 0.82 -10.44
CA GLU A 179 -29.16 -0.32 -11.07
C GLU A 179 -29.24 -0.26 -12.62
N THR A 180 -29.14 -1.44 -13.23
CA THR A 180 -29.51 -1.73 -14.62
C THR A 180 -30.89 -1.14 -14.95
N PRO A 181 -31.11 -0.56 -16.15
CA PRO A 181 -31.23 -1.37 -17.35
C PRO A 181 -30.53 -0.78 -18.59
N ALA A 182 -29.85 -1.65 -19.33
CA ALA A 182 -29.54 -1.44 -20.73
C ALA A 182 -30.73 -1.96 -21.56
N VAL A 183 -31.52 -1.07 -22.17
CA VAL A 183 -32.41 -1.42 -23.30
C VAL A 183 -32.61 -0.19 -24.18
N GLU A 184 -31.60 0.19 -24.97
CA GLU A 184 -31.82 1.07 -26.14
C GLU A 184 -31.19 0.50 -27.43
N GLU A 185 -30.19 -0.39 -27.35
CA GLU A 185 -29.64 -1.07 -28.55
C GLU A 185 -30.37 -2.38 -28.93
N GLN A 186 -31.36 -2.85 -28.14
CA GLN A 186 -32.17 -4.05 -28.47
C GLN A 186 -33.47 -3.75 -29.25
N PHE A 187 -33.83 -2.48 -29.44
CA PHE A 187 -35.08 -2.11 -30.13
C PHE A 187 -34.95 -2.19 -31.66
N GLU A 188 -33.80 -1.84 -32.24
CA GLU A 188 -33.61 -1.89 -33.70
C GLU A 188 -33.59 -3.32 -34.24
N ASP A 189 -33.00 -4.27 -33.49
CA ASP A 189 -32.95 -5.69 -33.89
C ASP A 189 -34.30 -6.42 -33.73
N GLN A 190 -35.13 -6.03 -32.76
CA GLN A 190 -36.47 -6.63 -32.59
C GLN A 190 -37.47 -6.18 -33.66
N GLU A 191 -37.40 -4.92 -34.12
CA GLU A 191 -38.30 -4.40 -35.17
C GLU A 191 -38.01 -5.06 -36.52
N ALA A 192 -36.73 -5.25 -36.87
CA ALA A 192 -36.32 -5.98 -38.06
C ALA A 192 -36.76 -7.45 -38.03
N ALA A 193 -36.67 -8.11 -36.87
CA ALA A 193 -37.10 -9.50 -36.69
C ALA A 193 -38.64 -9.65 -36.78
N LEU A 194 -39.41 -8.70 -36.24
CA LEU A 194 -40.88 -8.70 -36.32
C LEU A 194 -41.38 -8.44 -37.76
N ALA A 195 -40.70 -7.59 -38.52
CA ALA A 195 -41.02 -7.37 -39.93
C ALA A 195 -40.79 -8.64 -40.77
N GLN A 196 -39.71 -9.38 -40.51
CA GLN A 196 -39.42 -10.64 -41.18
C GLN A 196 -40.46 -11.74 -40.85
N MET A 197 -40.98 -11.76 -39.61
CA MET A 197 -42.05 -12.69 -39.22
C MET A 197 -43.40 -12.33 -39.84
N ARG A 198 -43.72 -11.03 -40.02
CA ARG A 198 -44.95 -10.59 -40.71
C ARG A 198 -44.97 -10.99 -42.19
N GLY A 199 -43.86 -10.82 -42.91
CA GLY A 199 -43.75 -11.24 -44.32
C GLY A 199 -43.89 -12.75 -44.53
N ARG A 200 -43.42 -13.57 -43.58
CA ARG A 200 -43.62 -15.03 -43.61
C ARG A 200 -45.07 -15.44 -43.36
N LEU A 201 -45.81 -14.69 -42.54
CA LEU A 201 -47.22 -14.98 -42.24
C LEU A 201 -48.16 -14.56 -43.37
N GLU A 202 -47.82 -13.53 -44.14
CA GLU A 202 -48.58 -13.13 -45.33
C GLU A 202 -48.42 -14.12 -46.49
N ALA A 203 -47.23 -14.70 -46.66
CA ALA A 203 -46.97 -15.74 -47.66
C ALA A 203 -47.70 -17.07 -47.38
N LEU A 204 -48.24 -17.25 -46.16
CA LEU A 204 -49.07 -18.41 -45.77
C LEU A 204 -50.58 -18.11 -45.84
N LYS A 205 -50.96 -16.88 -46.20
CA LYS A 205 -52.35 -16.44 -46.36
C LYS A 205 -52.79 -16.29 -47.82
N SER A 206 -51.94 -16.66 -48.78
CA SER A 206 -52.28 -16.85 -50.20
C SER A 206 -52.36 -18.33 -50.54
#